data_AF-A0A5B6ZDR3-F1
#
_entry.id   AF-A0A5B6ZDR3-F1
#
_cell.length_a   1.000
_cell.length_b   1.000
_cell.length_c   1.000
_cell.angle_alpha   90.00
_cell.angle_beta   90.00
_cell.angle_gamma   90.00
#
_symmetry.space_group_name_H-M   'P 1'
#
loop_
_entity.id
_entity.type
_entity.pdbx_description
1 polymer ?
#
loop_
_entity_poly.entity_id
_entity_poly.type
_entity_poly.pdbx_seq_one_letter_code
_entity_poly.pdbx_strand_id
1 'polypeptide(L)'
;RGFIEVEDHGISSSFFPFIVAENDVCSEIRMLECAIELTETDDIHGGTGKMEARSQAMDFIHEMGWLLHRSHLKSRLGHLDPNSELFPFERFKWLMGFSVDHDWCAVVKKLLDILLDGTVSAGKHPFLKLALSEIGLLHRAVPRNSRPLVELLLRYIPEKVSDELRSEYKSLAGGDESFLFRPDDVGPAGLTPLHVAAGRDGSEDILDALTDDPGKVGVEAWKSARDSTGFTPEDYARLRGHYSYIHLVQKKMNRRAVTGHVVLDIPGVLSDCNINQKPNEERAASFQIVRTETRPIQRRPCKLCDQKLGFGNASRSLLYRPAMLSMVAIAAVCVCVALLFKSSPEVLYVFRPFRWELLDYGTN
;
A
#
# COMPACT_ATOMS: atom_id res chain seq x y z
N ARG A 1 7.83 -7.00 -10.82
CA ARG A 1 9.22 -7.47 -10.66
C ARG A 1 9.90 -7.38 -12.01
N GLY A 2 10.96 -6.61 -12.13
CA GLY A 2 11.96 -6.86 -13.14
C GLY A 2 13.31 -7.00 -12.43
N PHE A 3 14.25 -7.62 -13.11
CA PHE A 3 15.66 -7.53 -12.76
C PHE A 3 16.32 -6.68 -13.81
N ILE A 4 17.18 -5.77 -13.37
CA ILE A 4 18.19 -5.22 -14.27
C ILE A 4 19.42 -6.08 -14.00
N GLU A 5 19.73 -6.94 -14.95
CA GLU A 5 21.04 -7.57 -15.02
C GLU A 5 22.00 -6.51 -15.52
N VAL A 6 22.90 -6.06 -14.65
CA VAL A 6 24.01 -5.21 -15.06
C VAL A 6 25.18 -6.17 -15.29
N GLU A 7 25.47 -6.44 -16.56
CA GLU A 7 26.72 -7.13 -16.94
C GLU A 7 27.89 -6.19 -16.62
N ASP A 8 28.38 -6.26 -15.39
CA ASP A 8 29.67 -5.67 -15.06
C ASP A 8 30.76 -6.57 -15.65
N HIS A 9 31.88 -6.00 -16.12
CA HIS A 9 32.97 -6.77 -16.76
C HIS A 9 33.76 -7.64 -15.76
N GLY A 10 33.20 -7.86 -14.56
CA GLY A 10 33.71 -8.73 -13.51
C GLY A 10 32.89 -10.02 -13.40
N ILE A 11 33.48 -11.03 -12.77
CA ILE A 11 32.93 -12.40 -12.65
C ILE A 11 31.70 -12.44 -11.71
N SER A 12 31.30 -11.32 -11.10
CA SER A 12 30.09 -11.22 -10.28
C SER A 12 28.91 -10.74 -11.12
N SER A 13 27.99 -11.65 -11.47
CA SER A 13 26.67 -11.29 -11.95
C SER A 13 25.90 -10.58 -10.82
N SER A 14 25.84 -9.26 -10.85
CA SER A 14 25.06 -8.50 -9.85
C SER A 14 23.62 -8.33 -10.35
N PHE A 15 22.67 -8.93 -9.62
CA PHE A 15 21.25 -8.78 -9.88
C PHE A 15 20.67 -7.77 -8.89
N PHE A 16 20.11 -6.69 -9.41
CA PHE A 16 19.42 -5.69 -8.59
C PHE A 16 17.92 -5.91 -8.71
N PRO A 17 17.25 -6.41 -7.65
CA PRO A 17 15.81 -6.51 -7.66
C PRO A 17 15.22 -5.10 -7.62
N PHE A 18 14.31 -4.78 -8.54
CA PHE A 18 13.55 -3.53 -8.47
C PHE A 18 12.05 -3.80 -8.33
N ILE A 19 11.43 -3.01 -7.45
CA ILE A 19 9.99 -3.00 -7.19
C ILE A 19 9.42 -1.72 -7.79
N VAL A 20 8.29 -1.85 -8.49
CA VAL A 20 7.51 -0.72 -8.99
C VAL A 20 6.18 -0.73 -8.25
N ALA A 21 5.96 0.30 -7.44
CA ALA A 21 4.75 0.51 -6.64
C ALA A 21 4.49 2.02 -6.48
N GLU A 22 3.52 2.37 -5.64
CA GLU A 22 3.27 3.74 -5.22
C GLU A 22 4.50 4.36 -4.53
N ASN A 23 4.67 5.68 -4.63
CA ASN A 23 5.87 6.37 -4.17
C ASN A 23 6.13 6.22 -2.67
N ASP A 24 5.06 6.25 -1.87
CA ASP A 24 5.10 6.04 -0.42
C ASP A 24 5.52 4.60 -0.06
N VAL A 25 4.94 3.60 -0.72
CA VAL A 25 5.32 2.18 -0.58
C VAL A 25 6.80 1.99 -0.95
N CYS A 26 7.24 2.54 -2.09
CA CYS A 26 8.63 2.48 -2.48
C CYS A 26 9.53 3.19 -1.47
N SER A 27 9.16 4.37 -0.99
CA SER A 27 9.96 5.13 -0.03
C SER A 27 10.19 4.36 1.27
N GLU A 28 9.19 3.61 1.75
CA GLU A 28 9.34 2.77 2.94
C GLU A 28 10.26 1.57 2.67
N ILE A 29 10.05 0.86 1.56
CA ILE A 29 10.88 -0.31 1.19
C ILE A 29 12.35 0.10 0.98
N ARG A 30 12.63 1.30 0.48
CA ARG A 30 13.99 1.82 0.29
C ARG A 30 14.78 1.95 1.58
N MET A 31 14.13 1.92 2.75
CA MET A 31 14.85 1.83 4.04
C MET A 31 15.68 0.53 4.16
N LEU A 32 15.42 -0.49 3.35
CA LEU A 32 16.24 -1.71 3.27
C LEU A 32 17.55 -1.53 2.49
N GLU A 33 17.71 -0.46 1.70
CA GLU A 33 18.90 -0.24 0.88
C GLU A 33 20.18 -0.31 1.73
N CYS A 34 20.19 0.33 2.91
CA CYS A 34 21.35 0.30 3.81
C CYS A 34 21.70 -1.10 4.34
N ALA A 35 20.72 -2.01 4.47
CA ALA A 35 20.97 -3.38 4.90
C ALA A 35 21.52 -4.25 3.76
N ILE A 36 21.21 -3.89 2.51
CA ILE A 36 21.58 -4.64 1.30
C ILE A 36 22.95 -4.19 0.76
N GLU A 37 23.25 -2.90 0.85
CA GLU A 37 24.51 -2.28 0.38
C GLU A 37 25.74 -2.62 1.25
N LEU A 38 25.57 -3.37 2.34
CA LEU A 38 26.69 -3.86 3.15
C LEU A 38 27.62 -4.73 2.26
N THR A 39 28.83 -4.21 2.00
CA THR A 39 29.83 -4.87 1.16
C THR A 39 30.49 -6.04 1.88
N GLU A 40 30.89 -7.07 1.12
CA GLU A 40 31.63 -8.25 1.60
C GLU A 40 32.95 -7.91 2.33
N THR A 41 33.45 -6.67 2.20
CA THR A 41 34.67 -6.21 2.86
C THR A 41 34.47 -5.84 4.33
N ASP A 42 33.23 -5.60 4.77
CA ASP A 42 32.89 -5.34 6.19
C ASP A 42 32.78 -6.63 7.02
N ASP A 43 32.84 -7.80 6.36
CA ASP A 43 32.65 -9.14 6.94
C ASP A 43 33.81 -9.60 7.84
N ILE A 44 34.93 -8.87 7.85
CA ILE A 44 36.07 -9.22 8.71
C ILE A 44 35.82 -8.79 10.18
N HIS A 45 34.89 -7.86 10.42
CA HIS A 45 34.57 -7.35 11.77
C HIS A 45 33.07 -7.26 12.09
N GLY A 46 32.16 -7.44 11.13
CA GLY A 46 30.71 -7.39 11.31
C GLY A 46 30.09 -8.74 11.69
N GLY A 47 29.59 -8.88 12.92
CA GLY A 47 29.01 -10.13 13.42
C GLY A 47 27.80 -10.66 12.64
N THR A 48 27.47 -11.93 12.90
CA THR A 48 26.40 -12.75 12.29
C THR A 48 25.07 -12.03 12.04
N GLY A 49 24.68 -11.09 12.91
CA GLY A 49 23.42 -10.35 12.79
C GLY A 49 23.32 -9.41 11.57
N LYS A 50 24.44 -8.89 11.03
CA LYS A 50 24.40 -8.05 9.81
C LYS A 50 24.06 -8.88 8.56
N MET A 51 24.60 -10.09 8.49
CA MET A 51 24.34 -11.02 7.39
C MET A 51 22.89 -11.52 7.41
N GLU A 52 22.34 -11.78 8.60
CA GLU A 52 20.93 -12.14 8.76
C GLU A 52 19.98 -11.01 8.34
N ALA A 53 20.27 -9.76 8.74
CA ALA A 53 19.46 -8.60 8.34
C ALA A 53 19.47 -8.40 6.82
N ARG A 54 20.64 -8.59 6.17
CA ARG A 54 20.76 -8.56 4.71
C ARG A 54 19.93 -9.67 4.06
N SER A 55 20.00 -10.90 4.57
CA SER A 55 19.20 -12.01 4.06
C SER A 55 17.70 -11.71 4.16
N GLN A 56 17.24 -11.27 5.32
CA GLN A 56 15.82 -10.95 5.54
C GLN A 56 15.33 -9.81 4.65
N ALA A 57 16.17 -8.78 4.42
CA ALA A 57 15.86 -7.69 3.50
C ALA A 57 15.68 -8.18 2.06
N MET A 58 16.58 -9.07 1.60
CA MET A 58 16.48 -9.67 0.26
C MET A 58 15.25 -10.57 0.13
N ASP A 59 14.98 -11.41 1.13
CA ASP A 59 13.79 -12.24 1.20
C ASP A 59 12.52 -11.39 1.13
N PHE A 60 12.49 -10.27 1.87
CA PHE A 60 11.36 -9.34 1.85
C PHE A 60 11.12 -8.77 0.45
N ILE A 61 12.16 -8.30 -0.22
CA ILE A 61 12.06 -7.75 -1.57
C ILE A 61 11.57 -8.80 -2.56
N HIS A 62 12.07 -10.03 -2.46
CA HIS A 62 11.63 -11.14 -3.32
C HIS A 62 10.15 -11.46 -3.13
N GLU A 63 9.72 -11.63 -1.88
CA GLU A 63 8.35 -11.93 -1.51
C GLU A 63 7.39 -10.79 -1.91
N MET A 64 7.75 -9.55 -1.60
CA MET A 64 6.95 -8.36 -1.92
C MET A 64 6.86 -8.15 -3.43
N GLY A 65 7.96 -8.31 -4.15
CA GLY A 65 8.00 -8.23 -5.60
C GLY A 65 7.13 -9.28 -6.29
N TRP A 66 7.06 -10.48 -5.71
CA TRP A 66 6.18 -11.57 -6.19
C TRP A 66 4.70 -11.26 -5.92
N LEU A 67 4.38 -10.82 -4.70
CA LEU A 67 3.01 -10.46 -4.31
C LEU A 67 2.45 -9.33 -5.18
N LEU A 68 3.22 -8.26 -5.37
CA LEU A 68 2.82 -7.11 -6.20
C LEU A 68 2.66 -7.49 -7.67
N HIS A 69 3.48 -8.40 -8.18
CA HIS A 69 3.32 -8.90 -9.55
C HIS A 69 1.99 -9.63 -9.72
N ARG A 70 1.65 -10.52 -8.78
CA ARG A 70 0.38 -11.26 -8.79
C ARG A 70 -0.82 -10.35 -8.64
N SER A 71 -0.80 -9.40 -7.70
CA SER A 71 -1.92 -8.46 -7.52
C SER A 71 -2.16 -7.60 -8.77
N HIS A 72 -1.09 -7.16 -9.43
CA HIS A 72 -1.19 -6.41 -10.67
C HIS A 72 -1.72 -7.25 -11.85
N LEU A 73 -1.29 -8.51 -11.97
CA LEU A 73 -1.84 -9.43 -12.98
C LEU A 73 -3.32 -9.69 -12.75
N LYS A 74 -3.74 -9.97 -11.51
CA LYS A 74 -5.14 -10.16 -11.15
C LYS A 74 -5.99 -8.94 -11.51
N SER A 75 -5.52 -7.74 -11.18
CA SER A 75 -6.21 -6.49 -11.51
C SER A 75 -6.35 -6.27 -13.03
N ARG A 76 -5.33 -6.65 -13.82
CA ARG A 76 -5.33 -6.45 -15.28
C ARG A 76 -6.06 -7.53 -16.07
N LEU A 77 -5.92 -8.80 -15.68
CA LEU A 77 -6.43 -9.95 -16.43
C LEU A 77 -7.74 -10.51 -15.85
N GLY A 78 -8.06 -10.23 -14.58
CA GLY A 78 -9.26 -10.75 -13.92
C GLY A 78 -9.34 -12.27 -14.02
N HIS A 79 -10.44 -12.78 -14.57
CA HIS A 79 -10.65 -14.23 -14.78
C HIS A 79 -9.80 -14.85 -15.91
N LEU A 80 -9.10 -14.04 -16.71
CA LEU A 80 -8.19 -14.51 -17.75
C LEU A 80 -6.76 -14.72 -17.24
N ASP A 81 -6.51 -14.51 -15.94
CA ASP A 81 -5.20 -14.71 -15.36
C ASP A 81 -4.80 -16.20 -15.46
N PRO A 82 -3.71 -16.53 -16.17
CA PRO A 82 -3.21 -17.90 -16.24
C PRO A 82 -2.71 -18.42 -14.89
N ASN A 83 -2.48 -17.55 -13.90
CA ASN A 83 -2.13 -17.92 -12.54
C ASN A 83 -3.39 -18.16 -11.71
N SER A 84 -3.86 -19.40 -11.71
CA SER A 84 -4.99 -19.80 -10.86
C SER A 84 -4.64 -19.89 -9.37
N GLU A 85 -3.35 -19.78 -9.02
CA GLU A 85 -2.87 -19.98 -7.65
C GLU A 85 -2.72 -18.67 -6.87
N LEU A 86 -3.46 -18.58 -5.77
CA LEU A 86 -3.39 -17.48 -4.82
C LEU A 86 -2.04 -17.44 -4.09
N PHE A 87 -1.66 -16.25 -3.60
CA PHE A 87 -0.43 -16.10 -2.81
C PHE A 87 -0.53 -16.83 -1.46
N PRO A 88 0.44 -17.67 -1.06
CA PRO A 88 0.33 -18.43 0.20
C PRO A 88 0.22 -17.55 1.45
N PHE A 89 -0.73 -17.89 2.34
CA PHE A 89 -1.00 -17.11 3.55
C PHE A 89 0.21 -16.98 4.48
N GLU A 90 0.98 -18.05 4.71
CA GLU A 90 2.14 -18.02 5.61
C GLU A 90 3.21 -17.02 5.15
N ARG A 91 3.46 -16.95 3.84
CA ARG A 91 4.39 -15.98 3.25
C ARG A 91 3.85 -14.55 3.40
N PHE A 92 2.53 -14.38 3.27
CA PHE A 92 1.88 -13.07 3.43
C PHE A 92 1.91 -12.60 4.88
N LYS A 93 1.65 -13.52 5.81
CA LYS A 93 1.75 -13.27 7.25
C LYS A 93 3.16 -12.82 7.63
N TRP A 94 4.19 -13.46 7.06
CA TRP A 94 5.57 -13.03 7.27
C TRP A 94 5.84 -11.62 6.71
N LEU A 95 5.43 -11.32 5.46
CA LEU A 95 5.55 -9.97 4.86
C LEU A 95 4.86 -8.90 5.71
N MET A 96 3.65 -9.19 6.15
CA MET A 96 2.85 -8.29 6.98
C MET A 96 3.51 -8.06 8.34
N GLY A 97 3.94 -9.13 9.01
CA GLY A 97 4.66 -9.05 10.28
C GLY A 97 5.95 -8.24 10.16
N PHE A 98 6.76 -8.51 9.14
CA PHE A 98 7.99 -7.79 8.84
C PHE A 98 7.72 -6.29 8.65
N SER A 99 6.68 -5.94 7.89
CA SER A 99 6.32 -4.53 7.62
C SER A 99 5.86 -3.80 8.89
N VAL A 100 5.09 -4.45 9.76
CA VAL A 100 4.70 -3.91 11.07
C VAL A 100 5.91 -3.75 11.99
N ASP A 101 6.84 -4.71 11.97
CA ASP A 101 8.06 -4.65 12.79
C ASP A 101 9.03 -3.54 12.33
N HIS A 102 8.82 -2.96 11.14
CA HIS A 102 9.55 -1.80 10.64
C HIS A 102 8.73 -0.50 10.67
N ASP A 103 7.51 -0.54 11.23
CA ASP A 103 6.62 0.62 11.36
C ASP A 103 6.22 1.26 10.01
N TRP A 104 6.18 0.45 8.94
CA TRP A 104 5.87 0.88 7.57
C TRP A 104 4.37 0.98 7.32
N CYS A 105 3.85 2.20 7.34
CA CYS A 105 2.42 2.47 7.23
C CYS A 105 1.89 2.24 5.81
N ALA A 106 2.59 2.75 4.79
CA ALA A 106 2.16 2.62 3.41
C ALA A 106 2.20 1.16 2.94
N VAL A 107 3.26 0.42 3.30
CA VAL A 107 3.40 -1.00 3.00
C VAL A 107 2.32 -1.82 3.71
N VAL A 108 2.06 -1.59 5.01
CA VAL A 108 0.99 -2.30 5.75
C VAL A 108 -0.38 -2.02 5.13
N LYS A 109 -0.68 -0.76 4.79
CA LYS A 109 -1.93 -0.40 4.08
C LYS A 109 -2.04 -1.17 2.76
N LYS A 110 -0.99 -1.14 1.94
CA LYS A 110 -0.95 -1.83 0.64
C LYS A 110 -1.17 -3.33 0.78
N LEU A 111 -0.56 -3.96 1.79
CA LEU A 111 -0.74 -5.39 2.06
C LEU A 111 -2.18 -5.71 2.48
N LEU A 112 -2.81 -4.87 3.31
CA LEU A 112 -4.23 -5.01 3.67
C LEU A 112 -5.16 -4.91 2.46
N ASP A 113 -4.89 -3.94 1.56
CA ASP A 113 -5.66 -3.79 0.33
C ASP A 113 -5.54 -5.03 -0.57
N ILE A 114 -4.33 -5.61 -0.68
CA ILE A 114 -4.08 -6.84 -1.45
C ILE A 114 -4.79 -8.07 -0.83
N LEU A 115 -4.83 -8.14 0.50
CA LEU A 115 -5.56 -9.19 1.22
C LEU A 115 -7.06 -9.13 0.90
N LEU A 116 -7.66 -7.94 0.94
CA LEU A 116 -9.09 -7.72 0.71
C LEU A 116 -9.50 -7.79 -0.77
N ASP A 117 -8.56 -7.55 -1.69
CA ASP A 117 -8.73 -7.83 -3.11
C ASP A 117 -8.73 -9.35 -3.42
N GLY A 118 -8.44 -10.19 -2.42
CA GLY A 118 -8.49 -11.66 -2.54
C GLY A 118 -7.34 -12.24 -3.36
N THR A 119 -6.19 -11.57 -3.39
CA THR A 119 -4.97 -12.08 -4.06
C THR A 119 -4.27 -13.17 -3.23
N VAL A 120 -4.53 -13.17 -1.92
CA VAL A 120 -3.92 -14.08 -0.95
C VAL A 120 -4.85 -15.25 -0.68
N SER A 121 -4.28 -16.46 -0.58
CA SER A 121 -4.99 -17.66 -0.17
C SER A 121 -5.45 -17.51 1.27
N ALA A 122 -6.67 -17.93 1.58
CA ALA A 122 -7.15 -17.99 2.96
C ALA A 122 -6.39 -19.05 3.80
N GLY A 123 -5.55 -19.89 3.15
CA GLY A 123 -4.72 -20.88 3.82
C GLY A 123 -5.58 -21.90 4.56
N LYS A 124 -5.35 -22.05 5.86
CA LYS A 124 -6.17 -22.90 6.76
C LYS A 124 -7.39 -22.18 7.31
N HIS A 125 -7.50 -20.87 7.09
CA HIS A 125 -8.58 -20.07 7.66
C HIS A 125 -9.75 -20.06 6.69
N PRO A 126 -10.93 -20.53 7.11
CA PRO A 126 -12.14 -20.37 6.30
C PRO A 126 -12.60 -18.90 6.25
N PHE A 127 -12.07 -18.05 7.14
CA PHE A 127 -12.59 -16.71 7.42
C PHE A 127 -11.46 -15.68 7.55
N LEU A 128 -11.61 -14.53 6.89
CA LEU A 128 -10.74 -13.35 7.00
C LEU A 128 -10.54 -12.91 8.46
N LYS A 129 -11.56 -13.04 9.31
CA LYS A 129 -11.47 -12.71 10.74
C LYS A 129 -10.34 -13.48 11.43
N LEU A 130 -10.27 -14.78 11.15
CA LEU A 130 -9.29 -15.67 11.78
C LEU A 130 -7.89 -15.34 11.28
N ALA A 131 -7.74 -15.06 9.97
CA ALA A 131 -6.48 -14.64 9.38
C ALA A 131 -5.95 -13.33 10.00
N LEU A 132 -6.80 -12.30 10.13
CA LEU A 132 -6.43 -11.02 10.75
C LEU A 132 -6.13 -11.15 12.24
N SER A 133 -6.91 -11.96 12.97
CA SER A 133 -6.69 -12.25 14.38
C SER A 133 -5.36 -12.99 14.61
N GLU A 134 -4.96 -13.89 13.71
CA GLU A 134 -3.69 -14.60 13.81
C GLU A 134 -2.49 -13.68 13.57
N ILE A 135 -2.62 -12.71 12.66
CA ILE A 135 -1.58 -11.70 12.44
C ILE A 135 -1.50 -10.74 13.63
N GLY A 136 -2.65 -10.36 14.20
CA GLY A 136 -2.74 -9.54 15.39
C GLY A 136 -2.13 -8.14 15.22
N LEU A 137 -2.45 -7.46 14.11
CA LEU A 137 -1.79 -6.21 13.70
C LEU A 137 -1.74 -5.15 14.79
N LEU A 138 -2.89 -4.83 15.40
CA LEU A 138 -2.96 -3.82 16.45
C LEU A 138 -2.24 -4.27 17.73
N HIS A 139 -2.30 -5.56 18.05
CA HIS A 139 -1.57 -6.18 19.16
C HIS A 139 -0.05 -6.17 18.97
N ARG A 140 0.44 -6.13 17.73
CA ARG A 140 1.85 -6.01 17.39
C ARG A 140 2.31 -4.55 17.32
N ALA A 141 1.47 -3.65 16.79
CA ALA A 141 1.79 -2.23 16.65
C ALA A 141 1.85 -1.48 17.99
N VAL A 142 1.01 -1.85 18.97
CA VAL A 142 0.96 -1.16 20.27
C VAL A 142 2.27 -1.33 21.09
N PRO A 143 2.82 -2.54 21.30
CA PRO A 143 4.11 -2.72 21.99
C PRO A 143 5.28 -1.98 21.33
N ARG A 144 5.21 -1.76 20.02
CA ARG A 144 6.22 -1.04 19.23
C ARG A 144 6.22 0.47 19.48
N ASN A 145 5.20 0.98 20.14
CA ASN A 145 5.00 2.41 20.38
C ASN A 145 4.96 3.24 19.08
N SER A 146 4.39 2.67 18.02
CA SER A 146 4.25 3.32 16.72
C SER A 146 2.86 3.95 16.59
N ARG A 147 2.75 5.21 17.01
CA ARG A 147 1.51 5.98 16.90
C ARG A 147 0.97 6.05 15.46
N PRO A 148 1.78 6.34 14.42
CA PRO A 148 1.28 6.44 13.04
C PRO A 148 0.65 5.13 12.56
N LEU A 149 1.26 3.99 12.89
CA LEU A 149 0.74 2.69 12.49
C LEU A 149 -0.55 2.33 13.23
N VAL A 150 -0.63 2.65 14.53
CA VAL A 150 -1.87 2.48 15.31
C VAL A 150 -3.00 3.34 14.73
N GLU A 151 -2.73 4.62 14.44
CA GLU A 151 -3.74 5.51 13.84
C GLU A 151 -4.18 5.05 12.45
N LEU A 152 -3.25 4.56 11.62
CA LEU A 152 -3.55 3.96 10.32
C LEU A 152 -4.51 2.77 10.48
N LEU A 153 -4.20 1.84 11.38
CA LEU A 153 -5.01 0.62 11.59
C LEU A 153 -6.41 0.99 12.10
N LEU A 154 -6.53 1.86 13.10
CA LEU A 154 -7.84 2.27 13.65
C LEU A 154 -8.73 3.00 12.63
N ARG A 155 -8.12 3.66 11.64
CA ARG A 155 -8.82 4.43 10.59
C ARG A 155 -8.83 3.72 9.24
N TYR A 156 -8.37 2.47 9.18
CA TYR A 156 -8.25 1.76 7.93
C TYR A 156 -9.62 1.50 7.30
N ILE A 157 -9.79 1.99 6.07
CA ILE A 157 -10.96 1.77 5.23
C ILE A 157 -10.44 1.28 3.88
N PRO A 158 -10.83 0.09 3.42
CA PRO A 158 -10.34 -0.45 2.16
C PRO A 158 -10.89 0.32 0.97
N GLU A 159 -10.05 0.51 -0.04
CA GLU A 159 -10.45 1.14 -1.31
C GLU A 159 -11.29 0.19 -2.17
N LYS A 160 -10.95 -1.11 -2.12
CA LYS A 160 -11.62 -2.17 -2.88
C LYS A 160 -11.68 -3.43 -2.02
N VAL A 161 -12.83 -4.11 -2.06
CA VAL A 161 -13.03 -5.42 -1.46
C VAL A 161 -13.58 -6.35 -2.53
N SER A 162 -12.98 -7.53 -2.68
CA SER A 162 -13.45 -8.56 -3.61
C SER A 162 -14.89 -9.00 -3.30
N ASP A 163 -15.63 -9.42 -4.32
CA ASP A 163 -17.04 -9.76 -4.16
C ASP A 163 -17.24 -10.96 -3.22
N GLU A 164 -16.29 -11.91 -3.22
CA GLU A 164 -16.29 -13.05 -2.32
C GLU A 164 -16.13 -12.64 -0.85
N LEU A 165 -15.22 -11.70 -0.57
CA LEU A 165 -14.91 -11.23 0.78
C LEU A 165 -15.84 -10.11 1.27
N ARG A 166 -16.63 -9.49 0.40
CA ARG A 166 -17.50 -8.35 0.75
C ARG A 166 -18.48 -8.69 1.87
N SER A 167 -19.09 -9.87 1.83
CA SER A 167 -20.03 -10.32 2.86
C SER A 167 -19.36 -10.48 4.21
N GLU A 168 -18.16 -11.06 4.20
CA GLU A 168 -17.37 -11.34 5.38
C GLU A 168 -16.80 -10.05 6.00
N TYR A 169 -16.27 -9.17 5.16
CA TYR A 169 -15.81 -7.85 5.55
C TYR A 169 -16.93 -7.03 6.21
N LYS A 170 -18.15 -7.03 5.66
CA LYS A 170 -19.30 -6.36 6.28
C LYS A 170 -19.68 -6.94 7.64
N SER A 171 -19.60 -8.27 7.79
CA SER A 171 -19.85 -8.92 9.08
C SER A 171 -18.77 -8.62 10.11
N LEU A 172 -17.52 -8.43 9.66
CA LEU A 172 -16.36 -8.14 10.48
C LEU A 172 -16.36 -6.71 11.00
N ALA A 173 -16.57 -5.79 10.07
CA ALA A 173 -16.69 -4.38 10.32
C ALA A 173 -17.79 -4.17 11.38
N GLY A 174 -19.01 -4.71 11.17
CA GLY A 174 -20.15 -4.52 12.07
C GLY A 174 -21.04 -3.33 11.74
N GLY A 175 -21.76 -3.36 10.60
CA GLY A 175 -22.67 -2.28 10.15
C GLY A 175 -22.01 -1.25 9.23
N ASP A 176 -22.73 -0.18 8.85
CA ASP A 176 -22.32 0.75 7.78
C ASP A 176 -21.10 1.64 8.10
N GLU A 177 -20.68 1.78 9.38
CA GLU A 177 -19.56 2.66 9.80
C GLU A 177 -18.61 1.99 10.79
N SER A 178 -18.13 0.82 10.44
CA SER A 178 -17.61 -0.09 11.44
C SER A 178 -16.18 -0.51 11.09
N PHE A 179 -15.27 -0.28 12.03
CA PHE A 179 -13.83 -0.29 11.79
C PHE A 179 -13.28 -1.70 11.96
N LEU A 180 -12.40 -2.10 11.04
CA LEU A 180 -11.85 -3.46 11.00
C LEU A 180 -10.98 -3.78 12.22
N PHE A 181 -10.27 -2.78 12.74
CA PHE A 181 -9.38 -2.90 13.89
C PHE A 181 -9.92 -2.07 15.04
N ARG A 182 -10.08 -2.70 16.21
CA ARG A 182 -10.70 -2.04 17.35
C ARG A 182 -9.79 -2.08 18.59
N PRO A 183 -9.81 -1.02 19.42
CA PRO A 183 -9.05 -0.99 20.67
C PRO A 183 -9.49 -2.03 21.72
N ASP A 184 -10.68 -2.62 21.56
CA ASP A 184 -11.27 -3.65 22.42
C ASP A 184 -11.11 -5.08 21.87
N ASP A 185 -10.40 -5.26 20.75
CA ASP A 185 -10.20 -6.58 20.14
C ASP A 185 -9.41 -7.49 21.08
N VAL A 186 -10.04 -8.60 21.47
CA VAL A 186 -9.48 -9.54 22.44
C VAL A 186 -8.33 -10.34 21.82
N GLY A 187 -7.15 -10.20 22.40
CA GLY A 187 -5.95 -10.97 22.05
C GLY A 187 -5.68 -12.11 23.04
N PRO A 188 -4.45 -12.65 23.03
CA PRO A 188 -4.02 -13.68 23.96
C PRO A 188 -4.26 -13.30 25.43
N ALA A 189 -4.63 -14.28 26.26
CA ALA A 189 -4.98 -14.07 27.68
C ALA A 189 -6.15 -13.10 27.93
N GLY A 190 -6.97 -12.81 26.92
CA GLY A 190 -8.06 -11.85 27.05
C GLY A 190 -7.61 -10.39 26.96
N LEU A 191 -6.31 -10.13 26.75
CA LEU A 191 -5.78 -8.78 26.73
C LEU A 191 -6.19 -8.08 25.46
N THR A 192 -6.69 -6.85 25.59
CA THR A 192 -6.95 -5.95 24.45
C THR A 192 -5.75 -5.03 24.22
N PRO A 193 -5.65 -4.36 23.05
CA PRO A 193 -4.59 -3.37 22.80
C PRO A 193 -4.53 -2.28 23.88
N LEU A 194 -5.68 -1.89 24.45
CA LEU A 194 -5.74 -0.96 25.59
C LEU A 194 -5.08 -1.49 26.85
N HIS A 195 -5.26 -2.77 27.19
CA HIS A 195 -4.57 -3.36 28.35
C HIS A 195 -3.05 -3.29 28.18
N VAL A 196 -2.58 -3.62 26.97
CA VAL A 196 -1.16 -3.59 26.64
C VAL A 196 -0.59 -2.18 26.74
N ALA A 197 -1.27 -1.17 26.17
CA ALA A 197 -0.84 0.22 26.25
C ALA A 197 -0.88 0.75 27.69
N ALA A 198 -1.93 0.44 28.46
CA ALA A 198 -2.08 0.89 29.84
C ALA A 198 -0.99 0.34 30.77
N GLY A 199 -0.59 -0.91 30.55
CA GLY A 199 0.42 -1.61 31.34
C GLY A 199 1.88 -1.30 30.97
N ARG A 200 2.12 -0.58 29.86
CA ARG A 200 3.46 -0.29 29.34
C ARG A 200 3.87 1.14 29.65
N ASP A 201 5.14 1.30 30.02
CA ASP A 201 5.70 2.61 30.32
C ASP A 201 5.96 3.38 29.01
N GLY A 202 5.67 4.67 28.98
CA GLY A 202 5.92 5.55 27.83
C GLY A 202 4.90 5.47 26.69
N SER A 203 3.77 4.77 26.86
CA SER A 203 2.72 4.60 25.85
C SER A 203 1.57 5.59 25.97
N GLU A 204 1.82 6.81 26.45
CA GLU A 204 0.78 7.84 26.61
C GLU A 204 0.20 8.27 25.25
N ASP A 205 1.06 8.41 24.24
CA ASP A 205 0.71 8.77 22.88
C ASP A 205 -0.07 7.67 22.16
N ILE A 206 0.25 6.40 22.44
CA ILE A 206 -0.49 5.24 21.94
C ILE A 206 -1.85 5.14 22.62
N LEU A 207 -1.91 5.33 23.94
CA LEU A 207 -3.16 5.34 24.68
C LEU A 207 -4.08 6.47 24.20
N ASP A 208 -3.50 7.64 23.93
CA ASP A 208 -4.21 8.77 23.32
C ASP A 208 -4.83 8.36 21.97
N ALA A 209 -4.05 7.74 21.07
CA ALA A 209 -4.54 7.26 19.77
C ALA A 209 -5.62 6.17 19.89
N LEU A 210 -5.43 5.18 20.77
CA LEU A 210 -6.40 4.10 21.02
C LEU A 210 -7.71 4.61 21.63
N THR A 211 -7.69 5.74 22.32
CA THR A 211 -8.89 6.37 22.92
C THR A 211 -9.48 7.52 22.10
N ASP A 212 -8.81 7.94 21.02
CA ASP A 212 -9.36 8.80 19.96
C ASP A 212 -9.74 7.97 18.71
N ASP A 213 -10.09 6.70 18.91
CA ASP A 213 -10.53 5.84 17.83
C ASP A 213 -11.84 6.37 17.22
N PRO A 214 -12.03 6.26 15.89
CA PRO A 214 -13.22 6.77 15.21
C PRO A 214 -14.55 6.21 15.76
N GLY A 215 -14.54 4.96 16.22
CA GLY A 215 -15.71 4.29 16.80
C GLY A 215 -16.00 4.69 18.25
N LYS A 216 -15.13 5.46 18.90
CA LYS A 216 -15.17 5.81 20.34
C LYS A 216 -15.24 4.59 21.25
N VAL A 217 -14.82 3.44 20.75
CA VAL A 217 -14.84 2.15 21.44
C VAL A 217 -13.79 2.14 22.54
N GLY A 218 -12.64 2.75 22.32
CA GLY A 218 -11.52 2.67 23.25
C GLY A 218 -11.81 3.35 24.59
N VAL A 219 -12.53 4.48 24.55
CA VAL A 219 -12.97 5.19 25.77
C VAL A 219 -13.98 4.36 26.57
N GLU A 220 -14.86 3.62 25.90
CA GLU A 220 -15.84 2.74 26.55
C GLU A 220 -15.18 1.51 27.15
N ALA A 221 -14.26 0.90 26.39
CA ALA A 221 -13.50 -0.27 26.77
C ALA A 221 -12.57 -0.02 27.97
N TRP A 222 -12.13 1.23 28.19
CA TRP A 222 -11.21 1.59 29.29
C TRP A 222 -11.62 1.08 30.68
N LYS A 223 -12.93 1.07 30.99
CA LYS A 223 -13.46 0.57 32.28
C LYS A 223 -14.31 -0.69 32.17
N SER A 224 -14.62 -1.12 30.94
CA SER A 224 -15.58 -2.20 30.69
C SER A 224 -14.94 -3.47 30.13
N ALA A 225 -13.87 -3.33 29.33
CA ALA A 225 -13.11 -4.46 28.83
C ALA A 225 -12.40 -5.14 30.00
N ARG A 226 -12.45 -6.47 30.01
CA ARG A 226 -11.83 -7.30 31.04
C ARG A 226 -10.94 -8.34 30.38
N ASP A 227 -9.76 -8.52 30.93
CA ASP A 227 -8.90 -9.64 30.57
C ASP A 227 -9.42 -10.97 31.16
N SER A 228 -8.67 -12.05 30.93
CA SER A 228 -9.00 -13.38 31.48
C SER A 228 -9.02 -13.45 33.01
N THR A 229 -8.38 -12.50 33.69
CA THR A 229 -8.32 -12.43 35.16
C THR A 229 -9.35 -11.47 35.76
N GLY A 230 -10.07 -10.72 34.91
CA GLY A 230 -11.13 -9.80 35.29
C GLY A 230 -10.65 -8.35 35.48
N PHE A 231 -9.37 -8.04 35.28
CA PHE A 231 -8.82 -6.69 35.36
C PHE A 231 -9.13 -5.88 34.11
N THR A 232 -9.32 -4.58 34.30
CA THR A 232 -9.58 -3.60 33.23
C THR A 232 -8.29 -2.87 32.82
N PRO A 233 -8.26 -2.17 31.66
CA PRO A 233 -7.13 -1.31 31.31
C PRO A 233 -6.82 -0.25 32.37
N GLU A 234 -7.85 0.32 33.02
CA GLU A 234 -7.65 1.27 34.14
C GLU A 234 -6.93 0.61 35.32
N ASP A 235 -7.26 -0.66 35.63
CA ASP A 235 -6.61 -1.39 36.72
C ASP A 235 -5.13 -1.64 36.41
N TYR A 236 -4.79 -1.96 35.15
CA TYR A 236 -3.40 -2.07 34.69
C TYR A 236 -2.63 -0.77 34.89
N ALA A 237 -3.19 0.37 34.44
CA ALA A 237 -2.56 1.68 34.64
C ALA A 237 -2.39 2.01 36.13
N ARG A 238 -3.39 1.70 36.97
CA ARG A 238 -3.34 1.96 38.41
C ARG A 238 -2.29 1.10 39.12
N LEU A 239 -2.21 -0.19 38.78
CA LEU A 239 -1.20 -1.12 39.32
C LEU A 239 0.22 -0.67 38.97
N ARG A 240 0.40 -0.05 37.80
CA ARG A 240 1.69 0.50 37.35
C ARG A 240 1.98 1.92 37.83
N GLY A 241 1.02 2.59 38.48
CA GLY A 241 1.16 3.98 38.93
C GLY A 241 1.08 5.00 37.79
N HIS A 242 0.51 4.65 36.65
CA HIS A 242 0.35 5.52 35.48
C HIS A 242 -0.85 6.46 35.63
N TYR A 243 -0.81 7.35 36.62
CA TYR A 243 -1.91 8.28 36.89
C TYR A 243 -2.16 9.27 35.75
N SER A 244 -1.12 9.66 34.99
CA SER A 244 -1.29 10.50 33.80
C SER A 244 -2.21 9.85 32.76
N TYR A 245 -2.13 8.53 32.59
CA TYR A 245 -2.94 7.76 31.64
C TYR A 245 -4.40 7.76 32.07
N ILE A 246 -4.64 7.53 33.37
CA ILE A 246 -5.99 7.58 33.96
C ILE A 246 -6.59 8.99 33.77
N HIS A 247 -5.82 10.04 34.05
CA HIS A 247 -6.28 11.42 33.88
C HIS A 247 -6.57 11.77 32.41
N LEU A 248 -5.74 11.32 31.48
CA LEU A 248 -5.93 11.49 30.04
C LEU A 248 -7.28 10.91 29.61
N VAL A 249 -7.54 9.64 29.92
CA VAL A 249 -8.77 8.96 29.48
C VAL A 249 -9.99 9.51 30.21
N GLN A 250 -9.90 9.79 31.51
CA GLN A 250 -11.00 10.38 32.27
C GLN A 250 -11.39 11.76 31.73
N LYS A 251 -10.43 12.58 31.27
CA LYS A 251 -10.70 13.85 30.60
C LYS A 251 -11.47 13.65 29.30
N LYS A 252 -11.15 12.63 28.50
CA LYS A 252 -11.89 12.29 27.27
C LYS A 252 -13.31 11.80 27.56
N MET A 253 -13.47 10.95 28.57
CA MET A 253 -14.79 10.50 29.05
C MET A 253 -15.68 11.68 29.47
N ASN A 254 -15.12 12.62 30.23
CA ASN A 254 -15.87 13.79 30.69
C ASN A 254 -16.26 14.72 29.53
N ARG A 255 -15.37 14.92 28.55
CA ARG A 255 -15.69 15.71 27.33
C ARG A 255 -16.86 15.10 26.54
N ARG A 256 -16.96 13.77 26.47
CA ARG A 256 -18.10 13.09 25.86
C ARG A 256 -19.42 13.40 26.56
N ALA A 257 -19.43 13.44 27.89
CA ALA A 257 -20.65 13.76 28.65
C ALA A 257 -21.13 15.21 28.37
N VAL A 258 -20.21 16.14 28.11
CA VAL A 258 -20.53 17.54 27.79
C VAL A 258 -21.04 17.71 26.35
N THR A 259 -20.47 17.01 25.36
CA THR A 259 -20.90 17.14 23.95
C THR A 259 -22.27 16.51 23.64
N GLY A 260 -22.86 15.76 24.57
CA GLY A 260 -24.25 15.31 24.49
C GLY A 260 -25.30 16.41 24.71
N HIS A 261 -24.91 17.58 25.22
CA HIS A 261 -25.80 18.72 25.45
C HIS A 261 -25.39 19.87 24.52
N VAL A 262 -25.87 19.84 23.28
CA VAL A 262 -25.86 21.03 22.41
C VAL A 262 -27.03 21.90 22.86
N VAL A 263 -26.77 22.87 23.74
CA VAL A 263 -27.72 23.94 24.03
C VAL A 263 -27.74 24.87 22.82
N LEU A 264 -28.70 24.65 21.92
CA LEU A 264 -29.07 25.66 20.93
C LEU A 264 -29.97 26.67 21.64
N ASP A 265 -29.42 27.84 21.96
CA ASP A 265 -30.26 29.00 22.25
C ASP A 265 -31.01 29.35 20.97
N ILE A 266 -32.28 28.94 20.90
CA ILE A 266 -33.22 29.39 19.87
C ILE A 266 -33.77 30.73 20.39
N PRO A 267 -33.40 31.88 19.80
CA PRO A 267 -33.97 33.15 20.22
C PRO A 267 -35.47 33.13 19.89
N GLY A 268 -36.29 33.09 20.93
CA GLY A 268 -37.74 33.09 20.81
C GLY A 268 -38.23 34.38 20.16
N VAL A 269 -38.93 34.26 19.04
CA VAL A 269 -39.67 35.35 18.41
C VAL A 269 -40.87 35.68 19.30
N LEU A 270 -40.73 36.70 20.14
CA LEU A 270 -41.88 37.42 20.69
C LEU A 270 -42.28 38.50 19.68
N SER A 271 -43.53 38.41 19.23
CA SER A 271 -44.23 39.49 18.54
C SER A 271 -44.38 40.68 19.48
N ASP A 272 -43.98 41.88 19.03
CA ASP A 272 -44.93 42.97 18.80
C ASP A 272 -44.28 44.23 18.18
N CYS A 273 -44.84 44.60 17.04
CA CYS A 273 -45.13 45.92 16.46
C CYS A 273 -44.17 47.14 16.65
N ASN A 274 -43.88 47.74 15.48
CA ASN A 274 -43.82 49.19 15.19
C ASN A 274 -42.45 49.94 15.24
N ILE A 275 -41.91 50.21 14.03
CA ILE A 275 -41.78 51.50 13.29
C ILE A 275 -40.38 51.74 12.65
N ASN A 276 -40.38 51.94 11.32
CA ASN A 276 -39.46 52.72 10.46
C ASN A 276 -38.10 52.15 9.95
N GLN A 277 -38.14 51.78 8.66
CA GLN A 277 -37.26 52.21 7.55
C GLN A 277 -35.71 52.11 7.68
N LYS A 278 -35.12 51.10 7.00
CA LYS A 278 -34.30 51.19 5.75
C LYS A 278 -33.43 49.93 5.61
N PRO A 279 -33.33 49.31 4.42
CA PRO A 279 -32.47 48.15 4.20
C PRO A 279 -31.09 48.58 3.69
N ASN A 280 -30.02 47.96 4.20
CA ASN A 280 -28.78 47.88 3.44
C ASN A 280 -28.07 46.53 3.67
N GLU A 281 -28.18 45.70 2.64
CA GLU A 281 -27.22 44.72 2.13
C GLU A 281 -26.49 43.77 3.11
N GLU A 282 -27.10 42.60 3.30
CA GLU A 282 -26.40 41.33 3.50
C GLU A 282 -25.84 40.82 2.16
N ARG A 283 -24.55 40.46 2.12
CA ARG A 283 -23.95 39.75 0.98
C ARG A 283 -23.64 38.31 1.40
N ALA A 284 -24.60 37.42 1.17
CA ALA A 284 -24.39 35.99 1.10
C ALA A 284 -23.67 35.64 -0.21
N ALA A 285 -22.47 35.05 -0.13
CA ALA A 285 -21.77 34.52 -1.30
C ALA A 285 -22.29 33.10 -1.60
N SER A 286 -23.18 33.00 -2.58
CA SER A 286 -23.51 31.75 -3.26
C SER A 286 -22.91 31.79 -4.67
N PHE A 287 -22.13 30.76 -5.01
CA PHE A 287 -21.55 30.59 -6.34
C PHE A 287 -22.58 29.93 -7.26
N GLN A 288 -23.00 30.64 -8.31
CA GLN A 288 -23.72 30.06 -9.44
C GLN A 288 -22.84 30.04 -10.69
N ILE A 289 -22.85 28.88 -11.34
CA ILE A 289 -22.22 28.59 -12.64
C ILE A 289 -23.14 29.12 -13.74
N VAL A 290 -22.65 30.05 -14.56
CA VAL A 290 -23.29 30.47 -15.80
C VAL A 290 -22.48 29.94 -16.99
N ARG A 291 -23.14 29.10 -17.79
CA ARG A 291 -22.75 28.77 -19.16
C ARG A 291 -23.09 29.96 -20.06
N THR A 292 -22.13 30.39 -20.89
CA THR A 292 -22.45 31.13 -22.12
C THR A 292 -21.49 30.74 -23.24
N GLU A 293 -22.07 30.36 -24.38
CA GLU A 293 -21.40 29.89 -25.58
C GLU A 293 -20.79 31.02 -26.43
N THR A 294 -19.69 30.64 -27.09
CA THR A 294 -19.04 31.08 -28.34
C THR A 294 -19.52 32.31 -29.12
N ARG A 295 -18.57 33.13 -29.60
CA ARG A 295 -18.22 33.32 -31.05
C ARG A 295 -17.00 34.26 -31.27
N PRO A 296 -16.38 34.31 -32.47
CA PRO A 296 -14.93 34.13 -32.65
C PRO A 296 -14.18 35.40 -33.06
N ILE A 297 -12.91 35.54 -32.67
CA ILE A 297 -12.02 36.58 -33.22
C ILE A 297 -10.59 36.04 -33.49
N GLN A 298 -10.31 35.96 -34.79
CA GLN A 298 -9.06 36.19 -35.51
C GLN A 298 -7.76 35.49 -35.07
N ARG A 299 -7.39 34.50 -35.90
CA ARG A 299 -6.06 33.88 -35.99
C ARG A 299 -5.03 34.88 -36.54
N ARG A 300 -3.93 35.08 -35.79
CA ARG A 300 -2.65 35.57 -36.34
C ARG A 300 -1.73 34.37 -36.59
N PRO A 301 -1.00 34.30 -37.72
CA PRO A 301 -0.23 33.11 -38.09
C PRO A 301 1.11 33.02 -37.35
N CYS A 302 1.40 31.83 -36.81
CA CYS A 302 2.69 31.44 -36.25
C CYS A 302 3.67 31.06 -37.38
N LYS A 303 4.88 31.65 -37.37
CA LYS A 303 5.93 31.46 -38.39
C LYS A 303 6.80 30.20 -38.18
N LEU A 304 6.30 29.16 -37.52
CA LEU A 304 7.08 27.93 -37.25
C LEU A 304 6.35 26.64 -37.65
N CYS A 305 5.26 26.73 -38.41
CA CYS A 305 4.43 25.57 -38.78
C CYS A 305 4.39 25.27 -40.27
N ASP A 306 5.39 25.71 -41.05
CA ASP A 306 5.52 25.34 -42.47
C ASP A 306 6.93 24.79 -42.75
N GLN A 307 7.10 23.49 -42.54
CA GLN A 307 8.13 22.71 -43.21
C GLN A 307 7.48 21.47 -43.82
N LYS A 308 6.94 21.65 -45.03
CA LYS A 308 6.76 20.54 -45.97
C LYS A 308 8.09 20.27 -46.66
N LEU A 309 8.57 19.03 -46.53
CA LEU A 309 9.68 18.47 -47.28
C LEU A 309 9.31 18.40 -48.77
N GLY A 310 9.85 19.34 -49.55
CA GLY A 310 9.81 19.32 -51.01
C GLY A 310 10.87 18.35 -51.55
N PHE A 311 10.40 17.38 -52.33
CA PHE A 311 11.22 16.46 -53.12
C PHE A 311 11.94 17.25 -54.22
N GLY A 312 13.27 17.18 -54.28
CA GLY A 312 14.10 17.87 -55.27
C GLY A 312 15.19 16.97 -55.84
N ASN A 313 15.05 16.62 -57.11
CA ASN A 313 16.05 15.94 -57.94
C ASN A 313 17.31 16.81 -58.09
N ALA A 314 18.49 16.25 -57.80
CA ALA A 314 19.75 16.71 -58.36
C ALA A 314 20.67 15.51 -58.61
N SER A 315 20.81 15.16 -59.88
CA SER A 315 21.75 14.16 -60.41
C SER A 315 23.15 14.74 -60.60
N ARG A 316 24.15 13.82 -60.57
CA ARG A 316 25.58 13.89 -60.99
C ARG A 316 26.56 14.00 -59.79
N SER A 317 27.61 13.20 -59.63
CA SER A 317 28.22 12.15 -60.46
C SER A 317 29.38 11.48 -59.70
N LEU A 318 29.58 10.17 -59.96
CA LEU A 318 30.84 9.40 -59.90
C LEU A 318 31.56 9.18 -58.54
N LEU A 319 31.25 8.04 -57.90
CA LEU A 319 32.25 7.15 -57.28
C LEU A 319 31.76 5.68 -57.39
N TYR A 320 32.05 5.04 -58.51
CA TYR A 320 31.81 3.61 -58.72
C TYR A 320 33.01 2.82 -58.17
N ARG A 321 32.83 2.20 -56.99
CA ARG A 321 33.62 1.17 -56.26
C ARG A 321 33.94 1.63 -54.83
N PRO A 322 33.16 1.16 -53.82
CA PRO A 322 33.24 -0.23 -53.33
C PRO A 322 31.87 -0.91 -53.11
N ALA A 323 30.84 -0.57 -53.90
CA ALA A 323 29.48 -1.12 -53.72
C ALA A 323 29.26 -2.57 -54.21
N MET A 324 30.21 -3.16 -54.96
CA MET A 324 30.02 -4.51 -55.53
C MET A 324 30.20 -5.64 -54.51
N LEU A 325 31.01 -5.45 -53.45
CA LEU A 325 31.13 -6.45 -52.37
C LEU A 325 29.92 -6.43 -51.44
N SER A 326 29.33 -5.25 -51.23
CA SER A 326 28.15 -5.07 -50.37
C SER A 326 26.89 -5.67 -51.01
N MET A 327 26.69 -5.51 -52.32
CA MET A 327 25.55 -6.15 -53.01
C MET A 327 25.65 -7.68 -53.05
N VAL A 328 26.86 -8.23 -53.21
CA VAL A 328 27.07 -9.69 -53.20
C VAL A 328 26.88 -10.26 -51.79
N ALA A 329 27.36 -9.56 -50.75
CA ALA A 329 27.11 -9.95 -49.36
C ALA A 329 25.62 -9.91 -49.01
N ILE A 330 24.91 -8.86 -49.42
CA ILE A 330 23.46 -8.75 -49.19
C ILE A 330 22.72 -9.85 -49.96
N ALA A 331 23.08 -10.14 -51.21
CA ALA A 331 22.48 -11.23 -51.98
C ALA A 331 22.74 -12.60 -51.34
N ALA A 332 23.95 -12.86 -50.85
CA ALA A 332 24.27 -14.09 -50.14
C ALA A 332 23.48 -14.22 -48.83
N VAL A 333 23.39 -13.15 -48.03
CA VAL A 333 22.57 -13.13 -46.80
C VAL A 333 21.10 -13.36 -47.13
N CYS A 334 20.55 -12.68 -48.14
CA CYS A 334 19.17 -12.87 -48.55
C CYS A 334 18.88 -14.28 -49.07
N VAL A 335 19.80 -14.90 -49.82
CA VAL A 335 19.67 -16.29 -50.27
C VAL A 335 19.78 -17.26 -49.09
N CYS A 336 20.70 -17.03 -48.15
CA CYS A 336 20.81 -17.85 -46.94
C CYS A 336 19.57 -17.75 -46.05
N VAL A 337 19.03 -16.54 -45.86
CA VAL A 337 17.78 -16.31 -45.13
C VAL A 337 16.60 -16.96 -45.85
N ALA A 338 16.51 -16.83 -47.18
CA ALA A 338 15.46 -17.48 -47.96
C ALA A 338 15.57 -19.01 -47.94
N LEU A 339 16.77 -19.58 -47.93
CA LEU A 339 17.00 -21.01 -47.78
C LEU A 339 16.61 -21.48 -46.37
N LEU A 340 16.98 -20.75 -45.32
CA LEU A 340 16.58 -21.02 -43.93
C LEU A 340 15.05 -20.94 -43.73
N PHE A 341 14.36 -20.06 -44.45
CA PHE A 341 12.89 -20.00 -44.40
C PHE A 341 12.19 -21.00 -45.33
N LYS A 342 12.87 -21.53 -46.36
CA LYS A 342 12.32 -22.53 -47.28
C LYS A 342 12.44 -23.95 -46.72
N SER A 343 13.49 -24.22 -45.96
CA SER A 343 13.53 -25.37 -45.05
C SER A 343 12.97 -24.90 -43.72
N SER A 344 11.65 -24.92 -43.53
CA SER A 344 11.06 -24.73 -42.21
C SER A 344 11.74 -25.69 -41.24
N PRO A 345 12.64 -25.24 -40.34
CA PRO A 345 13.04 -26.11 -39.26
C PRO A 345 11.76 -26.27 -38.44
N GLU A 346 11.19 -27.47 -38.44
CA GLU A 346 10.29 -27.86 -37.37
C GLU A 346 11.12 -27.75 -36.09
N VAL A 347 11.10 -26.56 -35.49
CA VAL A 347 11.46 -26.39 -34.09
C VAL A 347 10.31 -27.05 -33.35
N LEU A 348 10.39 -28.37 -33.24
CA LEU A 348 9.70 -29.10 -32.19
C LEU A 348 10.14 -28.40 -30.91
N TYR A 349 9.24 -27.59 -30.34
CA TYR A 349 9.39 -27.05 -29.00
C TYR A 349 9.43 -28.24 -28.04
N VAL A 350 10.62 -28.82 -27.84
CA VAL A 350 10.83 -29.89 -26.85
C VAL A 350 10.58 -29.34 -25.44
N PHE A 351 10.63 -28.02 -25.26
CA PHE A 351 10.28 -27.34 -24.02
C PHE A 351 9.29 -26.20 -24.30
N ARG A 352 8.23 -26.12 -23.49
CA ARG A 352 7.33 -24.95 -23.46
C ARG A 352 8.19 -23.68 -23.27
N PRO A 353 7.81 -22.54 -23.86
CA PRO A 353 8.47 -21.26 -23.58
C PRO A 353 8.60 -21.08 -22.08
N PHE A 354 9.78 -20.65 -21.61
CA PHE A 354 9.98 -20.31 -20.21
C PHE A 354 8.97 -19.23 -19.83
N ARG A 355 8.02 -19.57 -18.95
CA ARG A 355 7.01 -18.67 -18.44
C ARG A 355 7.40 -18.32 -17.01
N TRP A 356 7.65 -17.04 -16.77
CA TRP A 356 7.85 -16.48 -15.43
C TRP A 356 6.69 -16.84 -14.46
N GLU A 357 5.52 -17.13 -15.02
CA GLU A 357 4.28 -17.53 -14.35
C GLU A 357 4.34 -18.94 -13.71
N LEU A 358 5.28 -19.81 -14.12
CA LEU A 358 5.42 -21.19 -13.60
C LEU A 358 6.50 -21.32 -12.52
N LEU A 359 7.12 -20.22 -12.08
CA LEU A 359 8.14 -20.24 -11.04
C LEU A 359 7.47 -20.11 -9.65
N ASP A 360 7.60 -21.13 -8.80
CA ASP A 360 7.04 -21.12 -7.44
C ASP A 360 7.81 -20.18 -6.49
N TYR A 361 9.10 -19.87 -6.78
CA TYR A 361 9.99 -19.03 -5.98
C TYR A 361 11.25 -18.58 -6.77
N GLY A 362 11.96 -17.55 -6.29
CA GLY A 362 13.26 -17.08 -6.81
C GLY A 362 14.46 -17.78 -6.14
N THR A 363 15.62 -17.79 -6.81
CA THR A 363 16.83 -18.56 -6.44
C THR A 363 17.28 -18.40 -4.99
N ASN A 364 17.53 -19.55 -4.34
CA ASN A 364 18.13 -19.73 -3.01
C ASN A 364 19.43 -18.95 -2.82
#